data_AF-A0A2U1KUP0-F1
#
_entry.id   AF-A0A2U1KUP0-F1
#
_cell.length_a   1.000
_cell.length_b   1.000
_cell.length_c   1.000
_cell.angle_alpha   90.00
_cell.angle_beta   90.00
_cell.angle_gamma   90.00
#
_symmetry.space_group_name_H-M   'P 1'
#
loop_
_entity.id
_entity.type
_entity.pdbx_description
1 polymer ?
#
loop_
_entity_poly.entity_id
_entity_poly.type
_entity_poly.pdbx_seq_one_letter_code
_entity_poly.pdbx_strand_id
1 'polypeptide(L)'
;MASDWLRRVSGVVWLLGRAQPTAHIASPTKATLASVVYKGVDDVRTSYCLATRAKLGDGVCTRFWSDVWISDVPLRDSFPRLFALETDKDASVAVKLGAGSIASSFRREVRDGVERHQWSDLISIVDSVFLSSSKDRWICDLSGDDWEAWFLSFRLSPAIKSLLEGVFCVAWWRIWSFRNRSIFM
;
A
#
# COMPACT_ATOMS: atom_id res chain seq x y z
N MET A 1 0.04 -32.93 6.41
CA MET A 1 -0.25 -31.54 5.99
C MET A 1 -1.71 -31.32 5.61
N ALA A 2 -2.39 -32.21 4.88
CA ALA A 2 -3.83 -32.06 4.57
C ALA A 2 -4.79 -32.43 5.73
N SER A 3 -4.35 -33.24 6.69
CA SER A 3 -5.17 -33.75 7.80
C SER A 3 -5.37 -32.76 8.96
N ASP A 4 -4.42 -31.83 9.16
CA ASP A 4 -4.50 -30.80 10.21
C ASP A 4 -5.46 -29.66 9.85
N TRP A 5 -5.61 -29.39 8.56
CA TRP A 5 -6.52 -28.36 8.05
C TRP A 5 -7.98 -28.75 8.28
N LEU A 6 -8.35 -30.02 8.03
CA LEU A 6 -9.69 -30.53 8.27
C LEU A 6 -10.04 -30.61 9.78
N ARG A 7 -9.07 -30.86 10.65
CA ARG A 7 -9.29 -30.84 12.11
C ARG A 7 -9.53 -29.43 12.65
N ARG A 8 -8.81 -28.41 12.13
CA ARG A 8 -9.01 -27.00 12.50
C ARG A 8 -10.36 -26.44 12.01
N VAL A 9 -10.76 -26.76 10.78
CA VAL A 9 -12.05 -26.30 10.22
C VAL A 9 -13.24 -26.96 10.94
N SER A 10 -13.14 -28.26 11.27
CA SER A 10 -14.21 -28.97 11.97
C SER A 10 -14.39 -28.54 13.44
N GLY A 11 -13.30 -28.14 14.11
CA GLY A 11 -13.34 -27.60 15.48
C GLY A 11 -14.05 -26.23 15.58
N VAL A 12 -13.88 -25.36 14.58
CA VAL A 12 -14.55 -24.05 14.51
C VAL A 12 -16.05 -24.22 14.27
N VAL A 13 -16.45 -25.21 13.45
CA VAL A 13 -17.86 -25.54 13.21
C VAL A 13 -18.54 -26.10 14.47
N TRP A 14 -17.82 -26.88 15.28
CA TRP A 14 -18.33 -27.40 16.56
C TRP A 14 -18.52 -26.32 17.63
N LEU A 15 -17.66 -25.30 17.67
CA LEU A 15 -17.76 -24.19 18.63
C LEU A 15 -18.90 -23.20 18.28
N LEU A 16 -19.30 -23.11 17.01
CA LEU A 16 -20.42 -22.28 16.57
C LEU A 16 -21.80 -22.90 16.84
N GLY A 17 -21.87 -24.20 17.18
CA GLY A 17 -23.12 -24.93 17.40
C GLY A 17 -23.75 -24.83 18.79
N ARG A 18 -23.13 -24.12 19.76
CA ARG A 18 -23.62 -24.06 21.16
C ARG A 18 -23.75 -22.66 21.76
N ALA A 19 -23.73 -21.60 20.96
CA ALA A 19 -24.02 -20.25 21.47
C ALA A 19 -25.48 -19.89 21.19
N GLN A 20 -26.36 -20.09 22.18
CA GLN A 20 -27.65 -19.40 22.24
C GLN A 20 -27.40 -17.89 22.37
N PRO A 21 -28.09 -17.03 21.61
CA PRO A 21 -27.85 -15.60 21.64
C PRO A 21 -28.65 -14.96 22.79
N THR A 22 -27.97 -14.62 23.88
CA THR A 22 -28.44 -13.59 24.80
C THR A 22 -27.41 -12.48 24.88
N ALA A 23 -27.39 -11.65 23.85
CA ALA A 23 -26.84 -10.31 23.92
C ALA A 23 -27.48 -9.48 22.80
N HIS A 24 -28.27 -8.48 23.18
CA HIS A 24 -28.68 -7.38 22.30
C HIS A 24 -27.42 -6.60 21.88
N ILE A 25 -26.75 -7.06 20.84
CA ILE A 25 -25.72 -6.28 20.15
C ILE A 25 -26.46 -5.40 19.15
N ALA A 26 -26.51 -4.10 19.42
CA ALA A 26 -27.02 -3.11 18.48
C ALA A 26 -26.32 -3.30 17.13
N SER A 27 -27.10 -3.55 16.08
CA SER A 27 -26.56 -3.72 14.73
C SER A 27 -25.89 -2.42 14.30
N PRO A 28 -24.63 -2.45 13.83
CA PRO A 28 -23.98 -1.25 13.33
C PRO A 28 -24.75 -0.74 12.11
N THR A 29 -24.95 0.59 12.04
CA THR A 29 -25.59 1.22 10.88
C THR A 29 -24.73 1.01 9.64
N LYS A 30 -25.36 1.01 8.44
CA LYS A 30 -24.66 0.85 7.16
C LYS A 30 -23.49 1.84 6.99
N ALA A 31 -23.61 3.05 7.55
CA ALA A 31 -22.56 4.06 7.53
C ALA A 31 -21.33 3.67 8.37
N THR A 32 -21.53 3.07 9.56
CA THR A 32 -20.43 2.58 10.41
C THR A 32 -19.73 1.39 9.78
N LEU A 33 -20.47 0.50 9.11
CA LEU A 33 -19.87 -0.61 8.36
C LEU A 33 -19.04 -0.09 7.18
N ALA A 34 -19.56 0.87 6.42
CA ALA A 34 -18.84 1.47 5.31
C ALA A 34 -17.54 2.14 5.76
N SER A 35 -17.56 2.94 6.83
CA SER A 35 -16.36 3.64 7.32
C SER A 35 -15.28 2.67 7.83
N VAL A 36 -15.68 1.58 8.51
CA VAL A 36 -14.76 0.53 8.96
C VAL A 36 -14.15 -0.21 7.77
N VAL A 37 -14.94 -0.52 6.74
CA VAL A 37 -14.45 -1.18 5.52
C VAL A 37 -13.50 -0.26 4.74
N TYR A 38 -13.86 1.01 4.54
CA TYR A 38 -12.97 1.97 3.87
C TYR A 38 -11.65 2.13 4.63
N LYS A 39 -11.70 2.28 5.95
CA LYS A 39 -10.50 2.37 6.77
C LYS A 39 -9.65 1.10 6.68
N GLY A 40 -10.26 -0.08 6.71
CA GLY A 40 -9.54 -1.35 6.57
C GLY A 40 -8.91 -1.55 5.19
N VAL A 41 -9.58 -1.08 4.12
CA VAL A 41 -9.04 -1.10 2.75
C VAL A 41 -7.90 -0.11 2.60
N ASP A 42 -8.02 1.10 3.16
CA ASP A 42 -6.94 2.10 3.15
C ASP A 42 -5.75 1.66 3.99
N ASP A 43 -5.97 1.03 5.15
CA ASP A 43 -4.88 0.52 5.98
C ASP A 43 -4.17 -0.67 5.29
N VAL A 44 -4.87 -1.58 4.61
CA VAL A 44 -4.21 -2.62 3.80
C VAL A 44 -3.50 -2.05 2.60
N ARG A 45 -4.09 -1.07 1.92
CA ARG A 45 -3.43 -0.39 0.82
C ARG A 45 -2.14 0.27 1.31
N THR A 46 -2.18 0.90 2.48
CA THR A 46 -1.02 1.54 3.11
C THR A 46 0.05 0.52 3.50
N SER A 47 -0.32 -0.55 4.22
CA SER A 47 0.61 -1.63 4.59
C SER A 47 1.22 -2.31 3.37
N TYR A 48 0.43 -2.59 2.34
CA TYR A 48 0.92 -3.14 1.08
C TYR A 48 1.88 -2.16 0.41
N CYS A 49 1.50 -0.89 0.22
CA CYS A 49 2.36 0.10 -0.41
C CYS A 49 3.68 0.35 0.34
N LEU A 50 3.67 0.29 1.68
CA LEU A 50 4.90 0.42 2.49
C LEU A 50 5.79 -0.82 2.38
N ALA A 51 5.19 -2.01 2.28
CA ALA A 51 5.94 -3.24 2.20
C ALA A 51 6.28 -3.67 0.77
N THR A 52 5.80 -2.93 -0.24
CA THR A 52 6.16 -3.11 -1.66
C THR A 52 7.06 -1.98 -2.12
N ARG A 53 8.33 -2.30 -2.39
CA ARG A 53 9.32 -1.37 -2.91
C ARG A 53 9.55 -1.61 -4.39
N ALA A 54 9.51 -0.55 -5.20
CA ALA A 54 9.94 -0.61 -6.58
C ALA A 54 11.47 -0.62 -6.63
N LYS A 55 12.02 -1.64 -7.29
CA LYS A 55 13.39 -1.67 -7.78
C LYS A 55 13.39 -1.05 -9.17
N LEU A 56 13.91 0.17 -9.25
CA LEU A 56 13.96 0.94 -10.49
C LEU A 56 14.69 0.19 -11.60
N GLY A 57 14.05 0.19 -12.76
CA GLY A 57 14.58 -0.18 -14.05
C GLY A 57 14.55 1.06 -14.96
N ASP A 58 13.58 1.11 -15.87
CA ASP A 58 13.32 2.20 -16.81
C ASP A 58 12.49 3.33 -16.21
N GLY A 59 11.89 3.12 -15.03
CA GLY A 59 11.11 4.11 -14.28
C GLY A 59 9.73 4.40 -14.88
N VAL A 60 9.28 3.65 -15.90
CA VAL A 60 8.04 3.94 -16.63
C VAL A 60 6.82 3.53 -15.81
N CYS A 61 6.93 2.42 -15.07
CA CYS A 61 5.83 1.85 -14.29
C CYS A 61 5.84 2.29 -12.81
N THR A 62 6.81 3.14 -12.43
CA THR A 62 6.97 3.63 -11.06
C THR A 62 6.58 5.09 -10.98
N ARG A 63 5.65 5.44 -10.09
CA ARG A 63 5.23 6.83 -9.87
C ARG A 63 6.19 7.53 -8.93
N PHE A 64 6.68 8.69 -9.36
CA PHE A 64 7.72 9.44 -8.66
C PHE A 64 7.34 9.79 -7.23
N TRP A 65 6.14 10.32 -7.01
CA TRP A 65 5.72 10.81 -5.69
C TRP A 65 5.09 9.75 -4.79
N SER A 66 4.44 8.76 -5.40
CA SER A 66 3.45 7.92 -4.72
C SER A 66 3.95 6.53 -4.38
N ASP A 67 4.98 6.05 -5.07
CA ASP A 67 5.53 4.72 -4.86
C ASP A 67 6.83 4.80 -4.05
N VAL A 68 7.16 3.72 -3.34
CA VAL A 68 8.40 3.62 -2.55
C VAL A 68 9.49 3.06 -3.46
N TRP A 69 10.40 3.91 -3.94
CA TRP A 69 11.43 3.49 -4.90
C TRP A 69 12.85 3.94 -4.56
N ILE A 70 13.01 5.03 -3.79
CA ILE A 70 14.31 5.58 -3.39
C ILE A 70 14.50 5.67 -1.87
N SER A 71 13.44 5.97 -1.14
CA SER A 71 13.38 6.07 0.33
C SER A 71 12.61 4.91 0.96
N ASP A 72 12.42 4.94 2.28
CA ASP A 72 11.61 3.95 3.01
C ASP A 72 10.11 4.25 2.97
N VAL A 73 9.75 5.51 2.72
CA VAL A 73 8.37 5.97 2.55
C VAL A 73 8.22 6.69 1.21
N PRO A 74 7.01 6.85 0.65
CA PRO A 74 6.81 7.61 -0.58
C PRO A 74 7.33 9.04 -0.48
N LEU A 75 7.88 9.57 -1.59
CA LEU A 75 8.45 10.92 -1.61
C LEU A 75 7.46 12.02 -1.24
N ARG A 76 6.15 11.82 -1.50
CA ARG A 76 5.11 12.77 -1.08
C ARG A 76 4.98 12.93 0.43
N ASP A 77 5.35 11.88 1.18
CA ASP A 77 5.24 11.83 2.64
C ASP A 77 6.53 12.40 3.27
N SER A 78 7.70 12.15 2.65
CA SER A 78 8.98 12.78 3.05
C SER A 78 9.04 14.28 2.69
N PHE A 79 8.50 14.68 1.54
CA PHE A 79 8.61 16.03 1.00
C PHE A 79 7.24 16.65 0.70
N PRO A 80 6.36 16.83 1.72
CA PRO A 80 4.97 17.24 1.52
C PRO A 80 4.84 18.66 0.95
N ARG A 81 5.82 19.55 1.18
CA ARG A 81 5.77 20.92 0.64
C ARG A 81 6.05 20.93 -0.85
N LEU A 82 7.02 20.14 -1.31
CA LEU A 82 7.30 19.97 -2.73
C LEU A 82 6.16 19.24 -3.44
N PHE A 83 5.67 18.15 -2.83
CA PHE A 83 4.51 17.46 -3.37
C PHE A 83 3.33 18.40 -3.52
N ALA A 84 3.08 19.30 -2.55
CA ALA A 84 2.02 20.27 -2.68
C ALA A 84 2.14 21.12 -3.96
N LEU A 85 3.34 21.43 -4.46
CA LEU A 85 3.57 22.22 -5.69
C LEU A 85 3.32 21.45 -6.98
N GLU A 86 3.43 20.13 -6.94
CA GLU A 86 3.29 19.26 -8.10
C GLU A 86 1.90 19.42 -8.76
N THR A 87 1.88 19.60 -10.09
CA THR A 87 0.64 19.56 -10.87
C THR A 87 0.31 18.15 -11.31
N ASP A 88 1.32 17.35 -11.67
CA ASP A 88 1.13 15.96 -12.09
C ASP A 88 1.57 15.01 -10.97
N LYS A 89 0.60 14.59 -10.15
CA LYS A 89 0.85 13.72 -8.98
C LYS A 89 1.15 12.27 -9.35
N ASP A 90 0.81 11.86 -10.56
CA ASP A 90 0.96 10.49 -11.05
C ASP A 90 2.10 10.36 -12.06
N ALA A 91 2.89 11.43 -12.26
CA ALA A 91 4.09 11.42 -13.08
C ALA A 91 5.02 10.24 -12.73
N SER A 92 5.48 9.54 -13.77
CA SER A 92 6.43 8.44 -13.60
C SER A 92 7.85 8.96 -13.32
N VAL A 93 8.69 8.09 -12.74
CA VAL A 93 10.11 8.39 -12.51
C VAL A 93 10.81 8.68 -13.84
N ALA A 94 10.51 7.91 -14.90
CA ALA A 94 11.06 8.14 -16.23
C ALA A 94 10.79 9.55 -16.75
N VAL A 95 9.54 10.02 -16.64
CA VAL A 95 9.15 11.36 -17.08
C VAL A 95 9.86 12.43 -16.25
N LYS A 96 9.90 12.26 -14.92
CA LYS A 96 10.51 13.24 -14.02
C LYS A 96 12.01 13.40 -14.20
N LEU A 97 12.74 12.29 -14.32
CA LEU A 97 14.18 12.30 -14.49
C LEU A 97 14.57 12.66 -15.94
N GLY A 98 13.70 12.37 -16.92
CA GLY A 98 13.89 12.73 -18.32
C GLY A 98 13.59 14.19 -18.66
N ALA A 99 12.79 14.90 -17.85
CA ALA A 99 12.36 16.27 -18.12
C ALA A 99 13.45 17.35 -17.91
N GLY A 100 14.68 16.96 -17.58
CA GLY A 100 15.82 17.88 -17.33
C GLY A 100 15.75 18.63 -16.00
N SER A 101 14.56 18.80 -15.42
CA SER A 101 14.37 19.28 -14.06
C SER A 101 13.12 18.65 -13.43
N ILE A 102 13.25 18.20 -12.18
CA ILE A 102 12.13 17.68 -11.39
C ILE A 102 11.11 18.81 -11.12
N ALA A 103 11.52 20.07 -11.11
CA ALA A 103 10.60 21.20 -10.88
C ALA A 103 9.75 21.56 -12.10
N SER A 104 9.98 20.92 -13.27
CA SER A 104 9.31 21.25 -14.54
C SER A 104 7.79 21.21 -14.47
N SER A 105 7.22 20.31 -13.68
CA SER A 105 5.77 20.16 -13.47
C SER A 105 5.27 20.80 -12.16
N PHE A 106 6.07 21.65 -11.52
CA PHE A 106 5.57 22.42 -10.39
C PHE A 106 4.74 23.60 -10.87
N ARG A 107 3.63 23.88 -10.17
CA ARG A 107 2.76 25.03 -10.48
C ARG A 107 3.44 26.39 -10.28
N ARG A 108 4.57 26.41 -9.59
CA ARG A 108 5.43 27.57 -9.33
C ARG A 108 6.83 27.11 -8.90
N GLU A 109 7.79 28.02 -8.93
CA GLU A 109 9.14 27.77 -8.43
C GLU A 109 9.18 27.48 -6.92
N VAL A 110 10.20 26.72 -6.52
CA VAL A 110 10.52 26.38 -5.13
C VAL A 110 11.01 27.65 -4.42
N ARG A 111 10.36 28.01 -3.31
CA ARG A 111 10.73 29.19 -2.53
C ARG A 111 11.76 28.85 -1.45
N ASP A 112 12.26 29.90 -0.82
CA ASP A 112 13.17 29.79 0.33
C ASP A 112 12.54 29.12 1.56
N GLY A 113 13.39 28.87 2.55
CA GLY A 113 12.99 28.23 3.81
C GLY A 113 12.78 26.72 3.64
N VAL A 114 11.70 26.19 4.24
CA VAL A 114 11.45 24.74 4.31
C VAL A 114 11.32 24.10 2.92
N GLU A 115 10.75 24.82 1.94
CA GLU A 115 10.64 24.34 0.55
C GLU A 115 12.04 24.10 -0.05
N ARG A 116 12.97 25.04 0.12
CA ARG A 116 14.35 24.93 -0.37
C ARG A 116 15.15 23.82 0.33
N HIS A 117 14.95 23.62 1.62
CA HIS A 117 15.58 22.51 2.33
C HIS A 117 15.09 21.16 1.79
N GLN A 118 13.77 20.97 1.68
CA GLN A 118 13.21 19.75 1.07
C GLN A 118 13.72 19.53 -0.36
N TRP A 119 13.88 20.61 -1.13
CA TRP A 119 14.41 20.53 -2.49
C TRP A 119 15.87 20.06 -2.52
N SER A 120 16.73 20.63 -1.67
CA SER A 120 18.13 20.23 -1.57
C SER A 120 18.26 18.75 -1.21
N ASP A 121 17.46 18.28 -0.25
CA ASP A 121 17.45 16.90 0.19
C ASP A 121 16.95 15.96 -0.92
N LEU A 122 15.88 16.33 -1.61
CA LEU A 122 15.33 15.57 -2.73
C LEU A 122 16.34 15.44 -3.88
N ILE A 123 17.00 16.54 -4.26
CA ILE A 123 18.00 16.50 -5.33
C ILE A 123 19.19 15.64 -4.90
N SER A 124 19.67 15.76 -3.67
CA SER A 124 20.76 14.93 -3.15
C SER A 124 20.50 13.44 -3.28
N ILE A 125 19.29 12.98 -2.93
CA ILE A 125 18.95 11.56 -3.06
C ILE A 125 18.78 11.16 -4.54
N VAL A 126 18.12 11.99 -5.35
CA VAL A 126 17.81 11.66 -6.75
C VAL A 126 19.03 11.74 -7.67
N ASP A 127 20.02 12.58 -7.37
CA ASP A 127 21.26 12.72 -8.16
C ASP A 127 22.05 11.42 -8.23
N SER A 128 21.92 10.56 -7.22
CA SER A 128 22.54 9.23 -7.19
C SER A 128 21.82 8.16 -8.04
N VAL A 129 20.71 8.51 -8.70
CA VAL A 129 19.84 7.56 -9.39
C VAL A 129 20.13 7.53 -10.89
N PHE A 130 20.40 6.33 -11.40
CA PHE A 130 20.54 6.07 -12.82
C PHE A 130 19.47 5.08 -13.29
N LEU A 131 18.71 5.47 -14.31
CA LEU A 131 17.76 4.58 -14.97
C LEU A 131 18.51 3.58 -15.84
N SER A 132 18.00 2.35 -15.88
CA SER A 132 18.51 1.28 -16.74
C SER A 132 17.52 0.99 -17.85
N SER A 133 17.96 0.33 -18.92
CA SER A 133 17.06 -0.14 -19.99
C SER A 133 16.21 -1.35 -19.62
N SER A 134 16.27 -1.83 -18.37
CA SER A 134 15.48 -2.98 -17.91
C SER A 134 14.13 -2.53 -17.35
N LYS A 135 13.09 -3.37 -17.44
CA LYS A 135 11.78 -3.05 -16.85
C LYS A 135 11.87 -2.91 -15.32
N ASP A 136 11.07 -1.99 -14.77
CA ASP A 136 10.85 -1.86 -13.33
C ASP A 136 10.42 -3.19 -12.69
N ARG A 137 10.91 -3.48 -11.47
CA ARG A 137 10.54 -4.67 -10.70
C ARG A 137 10.00 -4.30 -9.34
N TRP A 138 9.07 -5.08 -8.81
CA TRP A 138 8.49 -4.86 -7.49
C TRP A 138 8.97 -5.93 -6.51
N ILE A 139 9.58 -5.49 -5.41
CA ILE A 139 10.02 -6.33 -4.29
C ILE A 139 9.01 -6.14 -3.17
N CYS A 140 8.60 -7.23 -2.53
CA CYS A 140 7.68 -7.14 -1.41
C CYS A 140 8.26 -7.94 -0.26
N ASP A 141 8.57 -7.25 0.83
CA ASP A 141 9.16 -7.84 2.01
C ASP A 141 8.09 -8.30 3.02
N LEU A 142 6.81 -8.29 2.62
CA LEU A 142 5.75 -8.97 3.37
C LEU A 142 6.08 -10.46 3.41
N SER A 143 6.66 -10.91 4.52
CA SER A 143 6.60 -12.30 4.88
C SER A 143 5.12 -12.67 5.03
N GLY A 144 4.75 -13.88 4.64
CA GLY A 144 3.36 -14.37 4.72
C GLY A 144 2.79 -14.37 6.14
N ASP A 145 3.60 -14.06 7.16
CA ASP A 145 3.26 -14.11 8.58
C ASP A 145 2.99 -12.72 9.17
N ASP A 146 3.48 -11.63 8.55
CA ASP A 146 3.36 -10.26 9.09
C ASP A 146 1.94 -9.68 8.97
N TRP A 147 1.18 -10.08 7.95
CA TRP A 147 -0.19 -9.63 7.77
C TRP A 147 -1.14 -10.23 8.82
N GLU A 148 -0.85 -11.45 9.33
CA GLU A 148 -1.61 -12.04 10.42
C GLU A 148 -1.42 -11.24 11.72
N ALA A 149 -0.19 -10.84 12.04
CA ALA A 149 0.10 -9.99 13.20
C ALA A 149 -0.56 -8.59 13.07
N TRP A 150 -0.48 -7.98 11.89
CA TRP A 150 -1.16 -6.72 11.57
C TRP A 150 -2.70 -6.86 11.69
N PHE A 151 -3.29 -7.92 11.14
CA PHE A 151 -4.73 -8.18 11.19
C PHE A 151 -5.21 -8.44 12.64
N LEU A 152 -4.40 -9.13 13.44
CA LEU A 152 -4.67 -9.38 14.85
C LEU A 152 -4.58 -8.11 15.71
N SER A 153 -3.75 -7.13 15.31
CA SER A 153 -3.61 -5.83 16.01
C SER A 153 -4.90 -4.99 15.99
N PHE A 154 -5.78 -5.19 15.01
CA PHE A 154 -7.08 -4.53 15.01
C PHE A 154 -7.97 -5.11 16.11
N ARG A 155 -8.36 -4.24 17.04
CA ARG A 155 -9.42 -4.53 18.03
C ARG A 155 -10.79 -4.46 17.38
N LEU A 156 -11.06 -5.40 16.48
CA LEU A 156 -12.36 -5.62 15.84
C LEU A 156 -13.04 -6.85 16.45
N SER A 157 -14.37 -6.85 16.44
CA SER A 157 -15.13 -8.01 16.90
C SER A 157 -14.88 -9.23 15.97
N PRO A 158 -14.97 -10.47 16.49
CA PRO A 158 -14.72 -11.68 15.71
C PRO A 158 -15.57 -11.77 14.43
N ALA A 159 -16.80 -11.23 14.46
CA ALA A 159 -17.69 -11.19 13.30
C ALA A 159 -17.17 -10.27 12.18
N ILE A 160 -16.56 -9.14 12.51
CA ILE A 160 -15.98 -8.21 11.53
C ILE A 160 -14.67 -8.79 10.97
N LYS A 161 -13.87 -9.47 11.81
CA LYS A 161 -12.66 -10.18 11.35
C LYS A 161 -13.01 -11.24 10.29
N SER A 162 -14.02 -12.07 10.54
CA SER A 162 -14.43 -13.10 9.58
C SER A 162 -14.95 -12.53 8.24
N LEU A 163 -15.68 -11.40 8.28
CA LEU A 163 -16.12 -10.73 7.05
C LEU A 163 -14.95 -10.09 6.28
N LEU A 164 -13.99 -9.50 6.99
CA LEU A 164 -12.80 -8.90 6.39
C LEU A 164 -11.85 -9.95 5.82
N GLU A 165 -11.74 -11.13 6.43
CA GLU A 165 -10.94 -12.24 5.93
C GLU A 165 -11.36 -12.63 4.50
N GLY A 166 -12.66 -12.71 4.23
CA GLY A 166 -13.18 -12.92 2.86
C GLY A 166 -12.85 -11.78 1.89
N VAL A 167 -12.95 -10.53 2.34
CA VAL A 167 -12.60 -9.34 1.53
C VAL A 167 -11.10 -9.30 1.24
N PHE A 168 -10.26 -9.64 2.22
CA PHE A 168 -8.82 -9.69 2.09
C PHE A 168 -8.35 -10.86 1.23
N CYS A 169 -8.99 -12.02 1.28
CA CYS A 169 -8.70 -13.11 0.34
C CYS A 169 -8.97 -12.69 -1.11
N VAL A 170 -10.08 -11.98 -1.36
CA VAL A 170 -10.41 -11.50 -2.72
C VAL A 170 -9.49 -10.35 -3.15
N ALA A 171 -9.17 -9.43 -2.25
CA ALA A 171 -8.22 -8.34 -2.51
C ALA A 171 -6.81 -8.89 -2.76
N TRP A 172 -6.34 -9.85 -1.96
CA TRP A 172 -5.07 -10.54 -2.13
C TRP A 172 -5.02 -11.34 -3.44
N TRP A 173 -6.09 -12.03 -3.79
CA TRP A 173 -6.22 -12.69 -5.10
C TRP A 173 -6.18 -11.68 -6.26
N ARG A 174 -6.83 -10.52 -6.12
CA ARG A 174 -6.81 -9.43 -7.12
C ARG A 174 -5.43 -8.81 -7.25
N ILE A 175 -4.73 -8.59 -6.14
CA ILE A 175 -3.35 -8.07 -6.09
C ILE A 175 -2.39 -9.09 -6.71
N TRP A 176 -2.49 -10.36 -6.33
CA TRP A 176 -1.71 -11.44 -6.92
C TRP A 176 -1.99 -11.59 -8.42
N SER A 177 -3.26 -11.52 -8.85
CA SER A 177 -3.64 -11.60 -10.26
C SER A 177 -3.17 -10.39 -11.08
N PHE A 178 -3.16 -9.19 -10.50
CA PHE A 178 -2.62 -7.99 -11.14
C PHE A 178 -1.10 -8.12 -11.33
N ARG A 179 -0.39 -8.60 -10.30
CA ARG A 179 1.05 -8.89 -10.36
C ARG A 179 1.39 -9.96 -11.39
N ASN A 180 0.59 -11.02 -11.49
CA ASN A 180 0.85 -12.09 -12.45
C ASN A 180 0.57 -11.66 -13.90
N ARG A 181 -0.25 -10.61 -14.11
CA ARG A 181 -0.47 -10.03 -15.44
C ARG A 181 0.61 -9.06 -15.89
N SER A 182 1.32 -8.40 -14.97
CA SER A 182 2.42 -7.49 -15.30
C SER A 182 3.77 -8.18 -15.52
N ILE A 183 3.88 -9.49 -15.21
CA ILE A 183 5.09 -10.30 -15.42
C ILE A 183 5.13 -10.97 -16.81
N PHE A 184 3.96 -11.16 -17.45
CA PHE A 184 3.83 -11.92 -18.71
C PHE A 184 3.36 -11.08 -19.92
N MET A 185 3.65 -9.78 -19.96
CA MET A 185 3.40 -8.93 -21.14
C MET A 185 4.57 -8.00 -21.44
#